data_AF-A0A7V2TC08-F1
#
_entry.id   AF-A0A7V2TC08-F1
#
_cell.length_a   1.000
_cell.length_b   1.000
_cell.length_c   1.000
_cell.angle_alpha   90.00
_cell.angle_beta   90.00
_cell.angle_gamma   90.00
#
_symmetry.space_group_name_H-M   'P 1'
#
loop_
_entity.id
_entity.type
_entity.pdbx_description
1 polymer ?
#
loop_
_entity_poly.entity_id
_entity_poly.type
_entity_poly.pdbx_seq_one_letter_code
_entity_poly.pdbx_strand_id
1 'polypeptide(L)'
;ELAAQGHELPRVILEWRQLQKLVRTYCDALIAQVNPTTGRVHTSYNLAATSTGRLSSSDPNLQNIPIRTEEGRAIRAAFVPEDGHLLLSADYSQIELRVVAHMADVEPLKDALAQGLDIHAAAAAHMFDVPLDRVDYELRRAAKVINYGIIYGIGAWGLAQRLGIPQERARAYIEAYFERYPEVRAYMERAKEEARQKGYVTTLYGRRCFIPDINHRLPSRRNAAERQAINAPVQGTAADIMKRAMIRVARELDRAGSGARMLLQVHDELVFEVPEAEVEETASLVRRVMEGAARLDVPLVVDIGWGRNWEEAH
;
A
#
# COMPACT_ATOMS: atom_id res chain seq x y z
N GLU A 1 -4.47 19.97 17.99
CA GLU A 1 -3.93 20.08 19.35
C GLU A 1 -5.04 20.14 20.40
N LEU A 2 -5.88 21.18 20.43
CA LEU A 2 -6.99 21.29 21.39
C LEU A 2 -7.96 20.10 21.39
N ALA A 3 -8.31 19.56 20.22
CA ALA A 3 -9.15 18.36 20.15
C ALA A 3 -8.48 17.13 20.78
N ALA A 4 -7.15 16.99 20.65
CA ALA A 4 -6.38 15.91 21.27
C ALA A 4 -6.22 16.09 22.79
N GLN A 5 -6.33 17.34 23.27
CA GLN A 5 -6.37 17.69 24.69
C GLN A 5 -7.77 17.52 25.31
N GLY A 6 -8.76 17.04 24.54
CA GLY A 6 -10.10 16.74 25.04
C GLY A 6 -11.10 17.89 24.97
N HIS A 7 -10.76 19.02 24.35
CA HIS A 7 -11.70 20.14 24.19
C HIS A 7 -12.83 19.77 23.22
N GLU A 8 -14.08 19.92 23.69
CA GLU A 8 -15.29 19.47 22.99
C GLU A 8 -15.52 20.17 21.64
N LEU A 9 -15.55 21.51 21.62
CA LEU A 9 -15.84 22.27 20.38
C LEU A 9 -14.82 21.96 19.26
N PRO A 10 -13.48 21.98 19.50
CA PRO A 10 -12.51 21.54 18.51
C PRO A 10 -12.73 20.11 18.00
N ARG A 11 -13.12 19.17 18.88
CA ARG A 11 -13.42 17.78 18.49
C ARG A 11 -14.60 17.73 17.53
N VAL A 12 -15.71 18.39 17.87
CA VAL A 12 -16.93 18.45 17.04
C VAL A 12 -16.65 19.12 15.68
N ILE A 13 -15.84 20.19 15.64
CA ILE A 13 -15.47 20.85 14.39
C ILE A 13 -14.66 19.91 13.48
N LEU A 14 -13.74 19.12 14.03
CA LEU A 14 -12.95 18.17 13.25
C LEU A 14 -13.83 17.04 12.69
N GLU A 15 -14.73 16.51 13.52
CA GLU A 15 -15.71 15.50 13.13
C GLU A 15 -16.63 16.00 12.03
N TRP A 16 -17.21 17.20 12.19
CA TRP A 16 -18.03 17.85 11.16
C TRP A 16 -17.26 18.06 9.84
N ARG A 17 -16.00 18.51 9.90
CA ARG A 17 -15.15 18.69 8.69
C ARG A 17 -14.89 17.36 7.99
N GLN A 18 -14.66 16.29 8.75
CA GLN A 18 -14.45 14.96 8.19
C GLN A 18 -15.72 14.46 7.48
N LEU A 19 -16.87 14.55 8.13
CA LEU A 19 -18.16 14.15 7.55
C LEU A 19 -18.53 14.98 6.32
N GLN A 20 -18.38 16.31 6.39
CA GLN A 20 -18.60 17.20 5.24
C GLN A 20 -17.70 16.86 4.06
N LYS A 21 -16.43 16.51 4.32
CA LYS A 21 -15.52 16.07 3.26
C LYS A 21 -16.03 14.77 2.64
N LEU A 22 -16.47 13.79 3.43
CA LEU A 22 -16.98 12.52 2.93
C LEU A 22 -18.21 12.71 2.03
N VAL A 23 -19.19 13.49 2.50
CA VAL A 23 -20.42 13.79 1.76
C VAL A 23 -20.09 14.46 0.42
N ARG A 24 -19.32 15.55 0.44
CA ARG A 24 -19.03 16.31 -0.78
C ARG A 24 -18.13 15.56 -1.76
N THR A 25 -17.17 14.80 -1.25
CA THR A 25 -16.13 14.16 -2.08
C THR A 25 -16.57 12.82 -2.62
N TYR A 26 -17.40 12.07 -1.89
CA TYR A 26 -17.79 10.73 -2.27
C TYR A 26 -19.30 10.62 -2.48
N CYS A 27 -20.15 11.04 -1.55
CA CYS A 27 -21.60 10.85 -1.74
C CYS A 27 -22.14 11.67 -2.93
N ASP A 28 -22.10 13.00 -2.83
CA ASP A 28 -22.69 13.87 -3.86
C ASP A 28 -21.94 13.75 -5.19
N ALA A 29 -20.61 13.67 -5.12
CA ALA A 29 -19.75 13.61 -6.29
C ALA A 29 -19.86 12.27 -7.05
N LEU A 30 -19.94 11.12 -6.36
CA LEU A 30 -20.10 9.83 -7.06
C LEU A 30 -21.46 9.74 -7.73
N ILE A 31 -22.52 10.20 -7.07
CA ILE A 31 -23.88 10.24 -7.65
C ILE A 31 -23.88 11.12 -8.92
N ALA A 32 -23.28 12.30 -8.84
CA ALA A 32 -23.19 13.21 -9.99
C ALA A 32 -22.34 12.67 -11.15
N GLN A 33 -21.45 11.71 -10.90
CA GLN A 33 -20.56 11.09 -11.90
C GLN A 33 -21.11 9.79 -12.49
N VAL A 34 -22.31 9.37 -12.12
CA VAL A 34 -22.98 8.23 -12.76
C VAL A 34 -23.23 8.57 -14.23
N ASN A 35 -22.66 7.78 -15.11
CA ASN A 35 -22.84 7.94 -16.55
C ASN A 35 -24.28 7.51 -16.92
N PRO A 36 -25.09 8.39 -17.56
CA PRO A 36 -26.51 8.13 -17.80
C PRO A 36 -26.78 7.02 -18.81
N THR A 37 -25.80 6.68 -19.66
CA THR A 37 -25.93 5.61 -20.67
C THR A 37 -25.67 4.24 -20.08
N THR A 38 -24.68 4.13 -19.18
CA THR A 38 -24.26 2.85 -18.62
C THR A 38 -24.82 2.57 -17.23
N GLY A 39 -25.29 3.61 -16.53
CA GLY A 39 -25.67 3.52 -15.12
C GLY A 39 -24.48 3.30 -14.16
N ARG A 40 -23.24 3.44 -14.64
CA ARG A 40 -22.01 3.17 -13.87
C ARG A 40 -21.15 4.42 -13.72
N VAL A 41 -20.28 4.42 -12.72
CA VAL A 41 -19.23 5.44 -12.56
C VAL A 41 -17.96 4.97 -13.29
N HIS A 42 -17.38 5.84 -14.11
CA HIS A 42 -16.20 5.53 -14.93
C HIS A 42 -15.00 6.35 -14.47
N THR A 43 -14.12 5.75 -13.67
CA THR A 43 -12.88 6.41 -13.24
C THR A 43 -11.87 6.54 -14.39
N SER A 44 -11.02 7.56 -14.31
CA SER A 44 -9.89 7.77 -15.22
C SER A 44 -8.58 7.33 -14.58
N TYR A 45 -7.96 6.28 -15.14
CA TYR A 45 -6.62 5.84 -14.73
C TYR A 45 -5.53 6.56 -15.52
N ASN A 46 -4.66 7.28 -14.79
CA ASN A 46 -3.56 8.02 -15.37
C ASN A 46 -2.28 7.17 -15.35
N LEU A 47 -1.85 6.70 -16.51
CA LEU A 47 -0.67 5.83 -16.63
C LEU A 47 0.67 6.57 -16.45
N ALA A 48 0.72 7.85 -16.82
CA ALA A 48 1.94 8.67 -16.91
C ALA A 48 1.91 9.89 -15.97
N ALA A 49 1.33 9.74 -14.78
CA ALA A 49 1.20 10.84 -13.81
C ALA A 49 2.16 10.73 -12.61
N THR A 50 2.48 9.53 -12.15
CA THR A 50 3.29 9.33 -10.93
C THR A 50 4.77 9.07 -11.27
N SER A 51 5.68 9.56 -10.43
CA SER A 51 7.13 9.36 -10.61
C SER A 51 7.60 7.93 -10.34
N THR A 52 6.85 7.17 -9.54
CA THR A 52 7.13 5.77 -9.21
C THR A 52 6.47 4.78 -10.16
N GLY A 53 5.56 5.24 -11.02
CA GLY A 53 4.88 4.41 -12.00
C GLY A 53 3.63 3.69 -11.49
N ARG A 54 3.16 3.99 -10.25
CA ARG A 54 1.81 3.62 -9.82
C ARG A 54 0.76 4.27 -10.72
N LEU A 55 -0.35 3.59 -10.94
CA LEU A 55 -1.53 4.24 -11.51
C LEU A 55 -2.05 5.27 -10.49
N SER A 56 -2.52 6.41 -10.97
CA SER A 56 -3.39 7.29 -10.19
C SER A 56 -4.79 7.31 -10.80
N SER A 57 -5.79 7.61 -9.99
CA SER A 57 -7.19 7.64 -10.38
C SER A 57 -7.74 9.06 -10.20
N SER A 58 -8.56 9.52 -11.15
CA SER A 58 -9.30 10.77 -11.08
C SER A 58 -10.72 10.57 -11.62
N ASP A 59 -11.62 11.48 -11.27
CA ASP A 59 -12.98 11.57 -11.82
C ASP A 59 -13.74 10.23 -11.84
N PRO A 60 -13.97 9.58 -10.67
CA PRO A 60 -13.56 9.97 -9.32
C PRO A 60 -12.23 9.33 -8.91
N ASN A 61 -11.55 9.86 -7.89
CA ASN A 61 -10.36 9.22 -7.33
C ASN A 61 -10.75 8.10 -6.36
N LEU A 62 -10.82 6.87 -6.88
CA LEU A 62 -11.21 5.67 -6.13
C LEU A 62 -10.09 5.16 -5.20
N GLN A 63 -8.86 5.64 -5.35
CA GLN A 63 -7.75 5.29 -4.45
C GLN A 63 -7.84 5.96 -3.08
N ASN A 64 -8.66 7.01 -2.95
CA ASN A 64 -8.73 7.77 -1.71
C ASN A 64 -9.96 7.42 -0.86
N ILE A 65 -10.79 6.46 -1.25
CA ILE A 65 -12.00 6.10 -0.48
C ILE A 65 -11.57 5.54 0.89
N PRO A 66 -11.95 6.18 2.02
CA PRO A 66 -11.50 5.75 3.33
C PRO A 66 -11.99 4.35 3.69
N ILE A 67 -11.13 3.56 4.32
CA ILE A 67 -11.42 2.18 4.75
C ILE A 67 -11.51 2.02 6.28
N ARG A 68 -10.85 2.91 7.04
CA ARG A 68 -10.64 2.71 8.49
C ARG A 68 -11.78 3.23 9.36
N THR A 69 -12.72 3.97 8.80
CA THR A 69 -13.86 4.52 9.54
C THR A 69 -15.14 3.85 9.10
N GLU A 70 -16.14 3.84 9.96
CA GLU A 70 -17.46 3.28 9.67
C GLU A 70 -18.10 3.96 8.44
N GLU A 71 -17.98 5.29 8.35
CA GLU A 71 -18.55 6.05 7.23
C GLU A 71 -17.81 5.79 5.92
N GLY A 72 -16.49 5.56 5.99
CA GLY A 72 -15.71 5.14 4.83
C GLY A 72 -16.11 3.76 4.31
N ARG A 73 -16.32 2.82 5.24
CA ARG A 73 -16.84 1.48 4.93
C ARG A 73 -18.25 1.55 4.33
N ALA A 74 -19.12 2.41 4.84
CA ALA A 74 -20.44 2.65 4.26
C ALA A 74 -20.38 3.16 2.82
N ILE A 75 -19.40 4.02 2.47
CA ILE A 75 -19.18 4.45 1.08
C ILE A 75 -18.76 3.26 0.20
N ARG A 76 -17.89 2.38 0.67
CA ARG A 76 -17.50 1.16 -0.09
C ARG A 76 -18.66 0.21 -0.31
N ALA A 77 -19.56 0.08 0.67
CA ALA A 77 -20.76 -0.74 0.56
C ALA A 77 -21.72 -0.27 -0.55
N ALA A 78 -21.62 0.99 -1.00
CA ALA A 78 -22.39 1.52 -2.12
C ALA A 78 -21.89 1.05 -3.51
N PHE A 79 -20.71 0.44 -3.58
CA PHE A 79 -20.19 -0.18 -4.80
C PHE A 79 -20.66 -1.62 -4.86
N VAL A 80 -21.63 -1.89 -5.72
CA VAL A 80 -22.30 -3.18 -5.87
C VAL A 80 -22.05 -3.77 -7.27
N PRO A 81 -22.07 -5.10 -7.43
CA PRO A 81 -22.00 -5.75 -8.73
C PRO A 81 -23.34 -5.67 -9.46
N GLU A 82 -23.35 -6.02 -10.74
CA GLU A 82 -24.58 -6.32 -11.49
C GLU A 82 -25.33 -7.54 -10.90
N ASP A 83 -26.63 -7.64 -11.19
CA ASP A 83 -27.45 -8.78 -10.76
C ASP A 83 -26.85 -10.12 -11.24
N GLY A 84 -26.87 -11.13 -10.36
CA GLY A 84 -26.25 -12.44 -10.63
C GLY A 84 -24.72 -12.46 -10.57
N HIS A 85 -24.08 -11.36 -10.15
CA HIS A 85 -22.63 -11.25 -9.97
C HIS A 85 -22.27 -10.96 -8.51
N LEU A 86 -21.01 -11.21 -8.18
CA LEU A 86 -20.34 -10.82 -6.94
C LEU A 86 -19.17 -9.90 -7.26
N LEU A 87 -18.80 -9.05 -6.30
CA LEU A 87 -17.50 -8.39 -6.35
C LEU A 87 -16.46 -9.30 -5.72
N LEU A 88 -15.32 -9.46 -6.40
CA LEU A 88 -14.16 -10.19 -5.92
C LEU A 88 -13.00 -9.21 -5.75
N SER A 89 -12.40 -9.19 -4.57
CA SER A 89 -11.21 -8.40 -4.26
C SER A 89 -10.01 -9.32 -4.15
N ALA A 90 -8.88 -8.92 -4.75
CA ALA A 90 -7.61 -9.61 -4.65
C ALA A 90 -6.50 -8.60 -4.31
N ASP A 91 -5.99 -8.63 -3.09
CA ASP A 91 -4.99 -7.69 -2.55
C ASP A 91 -3.66 -8.38 -2.28
N TYR A 92 -2.55 -7.77 -2.70
CA TYR A 92 -1.25 -8.32 -2.33
C TYR A 92 -0.91 -8.06 -0.87
N SER A 93 -0.77 -9.14 -0.11
CA SER A 93 -0.40 -9.08 1.29
C SER A 93 1.03 -8.58 1.48
N GLN A 94 1.15 -7.32 1.89
CA GLN A 94 2.41 -6.66 2.25
C GLN A 94 3.46 -6.66 1.12
N ILE A 95 3.04 -6.42 -0.12
CA ILE A 95 3.93 -6.50 -1.30
C ILE A 95 5.21 -5.68 -1.16
N GLU A 96 5.13 -4.47 -0.62
CA GLU A 96 6.31 -3.60 -0.50
C GLU A 96 7.35 -4.15 0.48
N LEU A 97 6.93 -4.86 1.54
CA LEU A 97 7.83 -5.52 2.47
C LEU A 97 8.50 -6.74 1.83
N ARG A 98 7.77 -7.52 1.03
CA ARG A 98 8.32 -8.63 0.25
C ARG A 98 9.34 -8.13 -0.77
N VAL A 99 9.05 -7.01 -1.43
CA VAL A 99 9.97 -6.34 -2.36
C VAL A 99 11.23 -5.86 -1.63
N VAL A 100 11.10 -5.23 -0.46
CA VAL A 100 12.27 -4.81 0.34
C VAL A 100 13.10 -6.01 0.77
N ALA A 101 12.47 -7.07 1.28
CA ALA A 101 13.18 -8.28 1.71
C ALA A 101 14.03 -8.87 0.58
N HIS A 102 13.52 -8.85 -0.65
CA HIS A 102 14.26 -9.27 -1.84
C HIS A 102 15.34 -8.26 -2.26
N MET A 103 15.00 -6.98 -2.46
CA MET A 103 15.94 -5.98 -2.99
C MET A 103 17.07 -5.62 -2.03
N ALA A 104 16.80 -5.69 -0.73
CA ALA A 104 17.79 -5.47 0.31
C ALA A 104 18.47 -6.77 0.75
N ASP A 105 18.03 -7.94 0.27
CA ASP A 105 18.60 -9.25 0.60
C ASP A 105 18.57 -9.56 2.11
N VAL A 106 17.40 -9.36 2.74
CA VAL A 106 17.23 -9.42 4.21
C VAL A 106 16.72 -10.79 4.62
N GLU A 107 17.61 -11.76 4.82
CA GLU A 107 17.25 -13.16 5.11
C GLU A 107 16.24 -13.33 6.27
N PRO A 108 16.39 -12.67 7.44
CA PRO A 108 15.42 -12.82 8.52
C PRO A 108 14.01 -12.34 8.16
N LEU A 109 13.90 -11.34 7.27
CA LEU A 109 12.62 -10.85 6.79
C LEU A 109 12.04 -11.79 5.73
N LYS A 110 12.87 -12.37 4.87
CA LYS A 110 12.46 -13.38 3.90
C LYS A 110 11.88 -14.62 4.59
N ASP A 111 12.56 -15.13 5.61
CA ASP A 111 12.12 -16.27 6.42
C ASP A 111 10.78 -15.99 7.10
N ALA A 112 10.65 -14.83 7.75
CA ALA A 112 9.42 -14.46 8.43
C ALA A 112 8.23 -14.33 7.48
N LEU A 113 8.44 -13.72 6.30
CA LEU A 113 7.40 -13.57 5.28
C LEU A 113 7.04 -14.89 4.58
N ALA A 114 8.00 -15.82 4.44
CA ALA A 114 7.77 -17.16 3.89
C ALA A 114 6.97 -18.05 4.86
N GLN A 115 7.19 -17.89 6.17
CA GLN A 115 6.46 -18.61 7.22
C GLN A 115 5.08 -18.00 7.53
N GLY A 116 4.71 -16.89 6.89
CA GLY A 116 3.45 -16.19 7.16
C GLY A 116 3.40 -15.54 8.54
N LEU A 117 4.55 -15.24 9.15
CA LEU A 117 4.61 -14.60 10.46
C LEU A 117 4.15 -13.14 10.39
N ASP A 118 3.54 -12.68 11.47
CA ASP A 118 3.28 -11.26 11.67
C ASP A 118 4.59 -10.52 11.91
N ILE A 119 5.18 -10.00 10.83
CA ILE A 119 6.46 -9.30 10.88
C ILE A 119 6.43 -8.04 11.77
N HIS A 120 5.26 -7.45 12.00
CA HIS A 120 5.13 -6.29 12.88
C HIS A 120 5.18 -6.73 14.33
N ALA A 121 4.50 -7.83 14.67
CA ALA A 121 4.59 -8.42 15.99
C ALA A 121 6.01 -8.96 16.26
N ALA A 122 6.63 -9.63 15.30
CA ALA A 122 8.01 -10.12 15.41
C ALA A 122 9.01 -8.96 15.60
N ALA A 123 8.87 -7.88 14.82
CA ALA A 123 9.66 -6.68 15.01
C ALA A 123 9.39 -6.04 16.37
N ALA A 124 8.14 -5.96 16.82
CA ALA A 124 7.79 -5.42 18.14
C ALA A 124 8.46 -6.23 19.27
N ALA A 125 8.32 -7.55 19.24
CA ALA A 125 8.92 -8.45 20.22
C ALA A 125 10.42 -8.19 20.38
N HIS A 126 11.13 -8.10 19.26
CA HIS A 126 12.57 -7.82 19.26
C HIS A 126 12.90 -6.38 19.71
N MET A 127 12.17 -5.38 19.21
CA MET A 127 12.48 -3.97 19.46
C MET A 127 12.15 -3.50 20.88
N PHE A 128 11.13 -4.09 21.48
CA PHE A 128 10.67 -3.74 22.82
C PHE A 128 11.11 -4.76 23.89
N ASP A 129 11.90 -5.76 23.50
CA ASP A 129 12.38 -6.85 24.36
C ASP A 129 11.23 -7.53 25.12
N VAL A 130 10.19 -7.93 24.37
CA VAL A 130 9.02 -8.65 24.91
C VAL A 130 8.82 -9.97 24.15
N PRO A 131 8.35 -11.04 24.82
CA PRO A 131 7.94 -12.26 24.14
C PRO A 131 6.86 -12.01 23.07
N LEU A 132 6.88 -12.77 21.97
CA LEU A 132 5.96 -12.58 20.83
C LEU A 132 4.48 -12.68 21.25
N ASP A 133 4.16 -13.58 22.17
CA ASP A 133 2.83 -13.79 22.75
C ASP A 133 2.39 -12.66 23.72
N ARG A 134 3.31 -11.78 24.11
CA ARG A 134 3.08 -10.61 24.96
C ARG A 134 3.02 -9.30 24.17
N VAL A 135 3.14 -9.34 22.84
CA VAL A 135 3.01 -8.15 22.00
C VAL A 135 1.55 -7.74 21.95
N ASP A 136 1.24 -6.64 22.63
CA ASP A 136 -0.09 -6.03 22.56
C ASP A 136 -0.31 -5.23 21.25
N TYR A 137 -1.55 -4.77 21.08
CA TYR A 137 -1.95 -4.01 19.89
C TYR A 137 -1.14 -2.72 19.70
N GLU A 138 -0.81 -2.00 20.77
CA GLU A 138 -0.09 -0.72 20.68
C GLU A 138 1.38 -0.93 20.33
N LEU A 139 2.03 -1.95 20.91
CA LEU A 139 3.40 -2.35 20.56
C LEU A 139 3.49 -2.78 19.10
N ARG A 140 2.54 -3.61 18.64
CA ARG A 140 2.45 -4.02 17.23
C ARG A 140 2.25 -2.82 16.32
N ARG A 141 1.35 -1.89 16.68
CA ARG A 141 1.09 -0.66 15.92
C ARG A 141 2.32 0.23 15.85
N ALA A 142 3.06 0.37 16.95
CA ALA A 142 4.30 1.12 16.98
C ALA A 142 5.36 0.48 16.06
N ALA A 143 5.56 -0.84 16.14
CA ALA A 143 6.47 -1.56 15.25
C ALA A 143 6.07 -1.45 13.77
N LYS A 144 4.77 -1.47 13.46
CA LYS A 144 4.28 -1.20 12.10
C LYS A 144 4.69 0.19 11.60
N VAL A 145 4.50 1.23 12.43
CA VAL A 145 4.91 2.60 12.08
C VAL A 145 6.43 2.68 11.89
N ILE A 146 7.20 1.94 12.69
CA ILE A 146 8.65 1.87 12.59
C ILE A 146 9.08 1.16 11.30
N ASN A 147 8.63 -0.07 11.04
CA ASN A 147 9.01 -0.86 9.85
C ASN A 147 8.77 -0.05 8.57
N TYR A 148 7.54 0.42 8.36
CA TYR A 148 7.23 1.23 7.19
C TYR A 148 7.97 2.57 7.21
N GLY A 149 8.10 3.21 8.37
CA GLY A 149 8.85 4.44 8.52
C GLY A 149 10.29 4.30 8.02
N ILE A 150 11.03 3.31 8.54
CA ILE A 150 12.44 3.09 8.24
C ILE A 150 12.61 2.66 6.79
N ILE A 151 11.76 1.77 6.29
CA ILE A 151 11.77 1.33 4.88
C ILE A 151 11.59 2.52 3.93
N TYR A 152 10.79 3.52 4.29
CA TYR A 152 10.62 4.74 3.51
C TYR A 152 11.61 5.87 3.85
N GLY A 153 12.66 5.57 4.62
CA GLY A 153 13.71 6.52 4.97
C GLY A 153 13.30 7.62 5.94
N ILE A 154 12.31 7.37 6.81
CA ILE A 154 11.97 8.33 7.87
C ILE A 154 13.18 8.56 8.79
N GLY A 155 13.45 9.81 9.13
CA GLY A 155 14.44 10.14 10.16
C GLY A 155 13.84 10.07 11.57
N ALA A 156 14.71 10.08 12.58
CA ALA A 156 14.32 10.04 13.99
C ALA A 156 13.28 11.10 14.38
N TRP A 157 13.39 12.32 13.85
CA TRP A 157 12.41 13.38 14.10
C TRP A 157 11.01 13.01 13.57
N GLY A 158 10.93 12.50 12.34
CA GLY A 158 9.64 12.11 11.74
C GLY A 158 9.02 10.91 12.45
N LEU A 159 9.86 9.96 12.89
CA LEU A 159 9.40 8.81 13.66
C LEU A 159 8.87 9.23 15.05
N ALA A 160 9.59 10.12 15.73
CA ALA A 160 9.20 10.69 17.02
C ALA A 160 7.81 11.36 16.95
N GLN A 161 7.55 12.15 15.91
CA GLN A 161 6.25 12.79 15.71
C GLN A 161 5.11 11.79 15.47
N ARG A 162 5.36 10.72 14.71
CA ARG A 162 4.34 9.69 14.43
C ARG A 162 4.01 8.82 15.64
N LEU A 163 5.00 8.56 16.48
CA LEU A 163 4.86 7.73 17.68
C LEU A 163 4.52 8.54 18.94
N GLY A 164 4.64 9.87 18.91
CA GLY A 164 4.45 10.71 20.09
C GLY A 164 5.52 10.49 21.17
N ILE A 165 6.76 10.16 20.79
CA ILE A 165 7.87 9.86 21.70
C ILE A 165 9.02 10.87 21.57
N PRO A 166 9.93 10.97 22.55
CA PRO A 166 11.15 11.77 22.42
C PRO A 166 12.02 11.34 21.23
N GLN A 167 12.68 12.31 20.58
CA GLN A 167 13.52 12.04 19.41
C GLN A 167 14.70 11.10 19.70
N GLU A 168 15.25 11.15 20.91
CA GLU A 168 16.31 10.23 21.36
C GLU A 168 15.84 8.77 21.35
N ARG A 169 14.63 8.51 21.86
CA ARG A 169 14.02 7.18 21.86
C ARG A 169 13.73 6.69 20.44
N ALA A 170 13.25 7.59 19.56
CA ALA A 170 13.06 7.28 18.15
C ALA A 170 14.39 6.95 17.44
N ARG A 171 15.50 7.61 17.79
CA ARG A 171 16.83 7.27 17.27
C ARG A 171 17.26 5.89 17.74
N ALA A 172 17.09 5.55 19.02
CA ALA A 172 17.43 4.23 19.56
C ALA A 172 16.67 3.11 18.82
N TYR A 173 15.38 3.31 18.52
CA TYR A 173 14.60 2.36 17.73
C TYR A 173 15.11 2.17 16.30
N ILE A 174 15.54 3.25 15.65
CA ILE A 174 16.12 3.16 14.30
C ILE A 174 17.46 2.40 14.33
N GLU A 175 18.32 2.66 15.32
CA GLU A 175 19.60 1.94 15.45
C GLU A 175 19.38 0.45 15.74
N ALA A 176 18.53 0.11 16.71
CA ALA A 176 18.19 -1.29 17.02
C ALA A 176 17.61 -2.04 15.81
N TYR A 177 16.80 -1.35 14.99
CA TYR A 177 16.29 -1.92 13.74
C TYR A 177 17.43 -2.23 12.75
N PHE A 178 18.39 -1.32 12.59
CA PHE A 178 19.52 -1.51 11.68
C PHE A 178 20.57 -2.49 12.22
N GLU A 179 20.69 -2.66 13.53
CA GLU A 179 21.49 -3.74 14.12
C GLU A 179 20.89 -5.11 13.79
N ARG A 180 19.55 -5.21 13.79
CA ARG A 180 18.83 -6.43 13.43
C ARG A 180 18.79 -6.70 11.93
N TYR A 181 18.67 -5.65 11.11
CA TYR A 181 18.54 -5.70 9.66
C TYR A 181 19.60 -4.82 8.97
N PRO A 182 20.90 -5.14 9.10
CA PRO A 182 21.98 -4.32 8.55
C PRO A 182 21.92 -4.18 7.03
N GLU A 183 21.35 -5.16 6.34
CA GLU A 183 21.21 -5.18 4.88
C GLU A 183 20.21 -4.11 4.40
N VAL A 184 19.22 -3.75 5.22
CA VAL A 184 18.31 -2.63 4.93
C VAL A 184 19.10 -1.32 4.92
N ARG A 185 19.99 -1.09 5.89
CA ARG A 185 20.85 0.10 5.90
C ARG A 185 21.74 0.13 4.65
N ALA A 186 22.34 -1.01 4.31
CA ALA A 186 23.19 -1.13 3.12
C ALA A 186 22.40 -0.82 1.84
N TYR A 187 21.18 -1.33 1.70
CA TYR A 187 20.28 -1.01 0.59
C TYR A 187 19.99 0.49 0.50
N MET A 188 19.64 1.13 1.62
CA MET A 188 19.31 2.55 1.65
C MET A 188 20.49 3.41 1.18
N GLU A 189 21.71 3.10 1.61
CA GLU A 189 22.91 3.83 1.18
C GLU A 189 23.22 3.57 -0.30
N ARG A 190 23.07 2.33 -0.80
CA ARG A 190 23.21 2.03 -2.24
C ARG A 190 22.23 2.83 -3.08
N ALA A 191 20.96 2.92 -2.67
CA ALA A 191 19.94 3.65 -3.39
C ALA A 191 20.22 5.17 -3.44
N LYS A 192 20.67 5.75 -2.32
CA LYS A 192 21.10 7.16 -2.28
C LYS A 192 22.30 7.41 -3.20
N GLU A 193 23.29 6.53 -3.16
CA GLU A 193 24.50 6.67 -3.97
C GLU A 193 24.19 6.53 -5.47
N GLU A 194 23.37 5.56 -5.85
CA GLU A 194 22.88 5.42 -7.22
C GLU A 194 22.19 6.71 -7.69
N ALA A 195 21.30 7.26 -6.87
CA ALA A 195 20.61 8.51 -7.19
C ALA A 195 21.59 9.67 -7.35
N ARG A 196 22.60 9.82 -6.47
CA ARG A 196 23.59 10.90 -6.55
C ARG A 196 24.44 10.82 -7.81
N GLN A 197 24.83 9.61 -8.20
CA GLN A 197 25.68 9.36 -9.38
C GLN A 197 24.91 9.49 -10.70
N LYS A 198 23.70 8.91 -10.78
CA LYS A 198 22.94 8.78 -12.04
C LYS A 198 21.83 9.82 -12.19
N GLY A 199 21.40 10.45 -11.11
CA GLY A 199 20.21 11.32 -11.06
C GLY A 199 18.88 10.56 -11.02
N TYR A 200 18.91 9.23 -10.95
CA TYR A 200 17.73 8.37 -10.86
C TYR A 200 18.06 7.06 -10.16
N VAL A 201 17.03 6.36 -9.71
CA VAL A 201 17.10 4.98 -9.20
C VAL A 201 16.28 4.06 -10.09
N THR A 202 16.51 2.74 -10.01
CA THR A 202 15.83 1.75 -10.86
C THR A 202 15.01 0.74 -10.09
N THR A 203 13.85 0.34 -10.63
CA THR A 203 13.06 -0.80 -10.12
C THR A 203 13.67 -2.13 -10.57
N LEU A 204 13.20 -3.24 -10.00
CA LEU A 204 13.62 -4.60 -10.41
C LEU A 204 13.39 -4.87 -11.92
N TYR A 205 12.41 -4.20 -12.52
CA TYR A 205 12.07 -4.35 -13.94
C TYR A 205 12.62 -3.23 -14.82
N GLY A 206 13.57 -2.43 -14.31
CA GLY A 206 14.31 -1.43 -15.08
C GLY A 206 13.61 -0.10 -15.28
N ARG A 207 12.47 0.16 -14.62
CA ARG A 207 11.86 1.50 -14.61
C ARG A 207 12.82 2.47 -13.92
N ARG A 208 13.05 3.63 -14.52
CA ARG A 208 13.85 4.71 -13.94
C ARG A 208 12.96 5.70 -13.22
N CYS A 209 13.26 5.98 -11.96
CA CYS A 209 12.63 7.01 -11.15
C CYS A 209 13.63 8.15 -10.93
N PHE A 210 13.46 9.26 -11.65
CA PHE A 210 14.35 10.42 -11.56
C PHE A 210 14.21 11.13 -10.22
N ILE A 211 15.34 11.56 -9.64
CA ILE A 211 15.43 12.22 -8.34
C ILE A 211 16.15 13.57 -8.52
N PRO A 212 15.45 14.62 -9.01
CA PRO A 212 16.09 15.89 -9.42
C PRO A 212 16.85 16.59 -8.29
N ASP A 213 16.34 16.52 -7.06
CA ASP A 213 16.86 17.25 -5.90
C ASP A 213 17.96 16.49 -5.12
N ILE A 214 18.44 15.36 -5.63
CA ILE A 214 19.39 14.50 -4.90
C ILE A 214 20.73 15.19 -4.58
N ASN A 215 21.16 16.13 -5.43
CA ASN A 215 22.36 16.93 -5.23
C ASN A 215 22.05 18.40 -4.86
N HIS A 216 20.83 18.68 -4.40
CA HIS A 216 20.40 20.03 -4.07
C HIS A 216 21.19 20.60 -2.87
N ARG A 217 21.57 21.88 -2.93
CA ARG A 217 22.36 22.56 -1.88
C ARG A 217 21.61 22.62 -0.55
N LEU A 218 20.32 22.96 -0.59
CA LEU A 218 19.45 23.02 0.58
C LEU A 218 19.26 21.62 1.21
N PRO A 219 19.66 21.40 2.48
CA PRO A 219 19.58 20.09 3.13
C PRO A 219 18.18 19.50 3.20
N SER A 220 17.14 20.32 3.39
CA SER A 220 15.75 19.82 3.48
C SER A 220 15.27 19.18 2.18
N ARG A 221 15.59 19.78 1.02
CA ARG A 221 15.29 19.23 -0.31
C ARG A 221 16.10 17.98 -0.59
N ARG A 222 17.40 18.01 -0.31
CA ARG A 222 18.27 16.84 -0.46
C ARG A 222 17.80 15.66 0.38
N ASN A 223 17.47 15.88 1.65
CA ASN A 223 16.97 14.83 2.54
C ASN A 223 15.61 14.27 2.07
N ALA A 224 14.76 15.09 1.46
CA ALA A 224 13.52 14.61 0.84
C ALA A 224 13.80 13.76 -0.41
N ALA A 225 14.75 14.19 -1.25
CA ALA A 225 15.21 13.44 -2.41
C ALA A 225 15.86 12.10 -2.04
N GLU A 226 16.66 12.05 -0.97
CA GLU A 226 17.23 10.79 -0.46
C GLU A 226 16.13 9.81 -0.02
N ARG A 227 15.07 10.29 0.65
CA ARG A 227 13.90 9.45 0.98
C ARG A 227 13.19 8.94 -0.27
N GLN A 228 13.04 9.79 -1.28
CA GLN A 228 12.46 9.37 -2.56
C GLN A 228 13.33 8.32 -3.25
N ALA A 229 14.66 8.46 -3.22
CA ALA A 229 15.60 7.49 -3.79
C ALA A 229 15.50 6.11 -3.11
N ILE A 230 15.27 6.07 -1.80
CA ILE A 230 15.06 4.80 -1.06
C ILE A 230 13.71 4.16 -1.41
N ASN A 231 12.64 4.95 -1.45
CA ASN A 231 11.27 4.46 -1.61
C ASN A 231 10.94 4.09 -3.06
N ALA A 232 11.31 4.93 -4.03
CA ALA A 232 10.89 4.79 -5.41
C ALA A 232 11.18 3.41 -6.05
N PRO A 233 12.32 2.74 -5.79
CA PRO A 233 12.58 1.40 -6.30
C PRO A 233 11.59 0.37 -5.75
N VAL A 234 11.26 0.45 -4.47
CA VAL A 234 10.31 -0.46 -3.79
C VAL A 234 8.90 -0.25 -4.33
N GLN A 235 8.42 0.99 -4.24
CA GLN A 235 7.06 1.34 -4.66
C GLN A 235 6.87 1.16 -6.16
N GLY A 236 7.89 1.48 -6.96
CA GLY A 236 7.87 1.28 -8.40
C GLY A 236 7.93 -0.19 -8.79
N THR A 237 8.70 -1.02 -8.07
CA THR A 237 8.69 -2.47 -8.29
C THR A 237 7.31 -3.05 -7.97
N ALA A 238 6.67 -2.65 -6.85
CA ALA A 238 5.29 -3.06 -6.56
C ALA A 238 4.30 -2.64 -7.67
N ALA A 239 4.43 -1.42 -8.20
CA ALA A 239 3.63 -0.95 -9.33
C ALA A 239 3.87 -1.76 -10.62
N ASP A 240 5.12 -2.14 -10.89
CA ASP A 240 5.48 -2.97 -12.04
C ASP A 240 4.90 -4.39 -11.88
N ILE A 241 4.96 -4.99 -10.68
CA ILE A 241 4.35 -6.28 -10.37
C ILE A 241 2.84 -6.22 -10.58
N MET A 242 2.18 -5.19 -10.03
CA MET A 242 0.73 -4.99 -10.20
C MET A 242 0.33 -4.91 -11.67
N LYS A 243 1.02 -4.09 -12.47
CA LYS A 243 0.74 -3.97 -13.92
C LYS A 243 0.97 -5.27 -14.68
N ARG A 244 2.02 -6.03 -14.33
CA ARG A 244 2.27 -7.36 -14.90
C ARG A 244 1.15 -8.33 -14.52
N ALA A 245 0.68 -8.27 -13.28
CA ALA A 245 -0.43 -9.09 -12.79
C ALA A 245 -1.72 -8.77 -13.56
N MET A 246 -2.07 -7.48 -13.71
CA MET A 246 -3.24 -7.05 -14.49
C MET A 246 -3.23 -7.63 -15.91
N ILE A 247 -2.11 -7.49 -16.63
CA ILE A 247 -1.96 -7.99 -18.00
C ILE A 247 -2.12 -9.52 -18.06
N ARG A 248 -1.54 -10.24 -17.09
CA ARG A 248 -1.60 -11.70 -17.04
C ARG A 248 -3.00 -12.19 -16.66
N VAL A 249 -3.61 -11.59 -15.64
CA VAL A 249 -4.97 -11.94 -15.20
C VAL A 249 -5.96 -11.74 -16.35
N ALA A 250 -5.93 -10.59 -17.03
CA ALA A 250 -6.80 -10.35 -18.18
C ALA A 250 -6.68 -11.45 -19.25
N ARG A 251 -5.44 -11.82 -19.63
CA ARG A 251 -5.20 -12.89 -20.61
C ARG A 251 -5.67 -14.27 -20.16
N GLU A 252 -5.50 -14.60 -18.88
CA GLU A 252 -5.89 -15.92 -18.36
C GLU A 252 -7.41 -16.02 -18.17
N LEU A 253 -8.09 -14.92 -17.81
CA LEU A 253 -9.56 -14.86 -17.80
C LEU A 253 -10.12 -15.05 -19.21
N ASP A 254 -9.57 -14.35 -20.21
CA ASP A 254 -9.97 -14.51 -21.62
C ASP A 254 -9.79 -15.95 -22.12
N ARG A 255 -8.67 -16.60 -21.75
CA ARG A 255 -8.39 -17.99 -22.13
C ARG A 255 -9.31 -19.00 -21.46
N ALA A 256 -9.68 -18.75 -20.21
CA ALA A 256 -10.64 -19.58 -19.48
C ALA A 256 -12.08 -19.37 -19.98
N GLY A 257 -12.33 -18.32 -20.77
CA GLY A 257 -13.69 -17.95 -21.18
C GLY A 257 -14.54 -17.48 -20.00
N SER A 258 -13.93 -16.96 -18.94
CA SER A 258 -14.63 -16.51 -17.74
C SER A 258 -15.47 -15.26 -18.03
N GLY A 259 -16.64 -15.17 -17.40
CA GLY A 259 -17.48 -13.97 -17.42
C GLY A 259 -16.97 -12.84 -16.52
N ALA A 260 -15.85 -13.03 -15.81
CA ALA A 260 -15.28 -12.04 -14.91
C ALA A 260 -14.78 -10.78 -15.64
N ARG A 261 -15.07 -9.60 -15.07
CA ARG A 261 -14.59 -8.30 -15.53
C ARG A 261 -13.70 -7.64 -14.48
N MET A 262 -12.47 -7.30 -14.84
CA MET A 262 -11.61 -6.47 -13.98
C MET A 262 -12.12 -5.03 -14.01
N LEU A 263 -12.60 -4.54 -12.87
CA LEU A 263 -13.20 -3.22 -12.75
C LEU A 263 -12.19 -2.17 -12.29
N LEU A 264 -11.51 -2.44 -11.17
CA LEU A 264 -10.69 -1.44 -10.48
C LEU A 264 -9.30 -1.99 -10.16
N GLN A 265 -8.35 -1.06 -10.15
CA GLN A 265 -7.04 -1.18 -9.52
C GLN A 265 -6.96 -0.11 -8.41
N VAL A 266 -6.79 -0.54 -7.16
CA VAL A 266 -6.74 0.34 -5.99
C VAL A 266 -5.56 -0.05 -5.11
N HIS A 267 -4.55 0.82 -4.98
CA HIS A 267 -3.33 0.51 -4.23
C HIS A 267 -2.64 -0.78 -4.69
N ASP A 268 -2.72 -1.85 -3.89
CA ASP A 268 -2.11 -3.15 -4.15
C ASP A 268 -3.21 -4.23 -4.40
N GLU A 269 -4.44 -3.76 -4.67
CA GLU A 269 -5.67 -4.54 -4.89
C GLU A 269 -6.19 -4.45 -6.33
N LEU A 270 -6.74 -5.56 -6.82
CA LEU A 270 -7.58 -5.64 -8.01
C LEU A 270 -9.00 -6.05 -7.62
N VAL A 271 -9.99 -5.33 -8.16
CA VAL A 271 -11.41 -5.61 -7.94
C VAL A 271 -12.05 -6.07 -9.24
N PHE A 272 -12.81 -7.14 -9.16
CA PHE A 272 -13.49 -7.78 -10.27
C PHE A 272 -14.98 -7.85 -9.98
N GLU A 273 -15.76 -7.91 -11.04
CA GLU A 273 -17.16 -8.33 -11.01
C GLU A 273 -17.26 -9.67 -11.71
N VAL A 274 -17.82 -10.67 -11.04
CA VAL A 274 -17.73 -12.08 -11.43
C VAL A 274 -19.10 -12.73 -11.34
N PRO A 275 -19.56 -13.51 -12.33
CA PRO A 275 -20.79 -14.30 -12.19
C PRO A 275 -20.73 -15.16 -10.93
N GLU A 276 -21.82 -15.19 -10.16
CA GLU A 276 -21.86 -15.89 -8.87
C GLU A 276 -21.44 -17.38 -8.99
N ALA A 277 -21.83 -18.02 -10.10
CA ALA A 277 -21.49 -19.41 -10.39
C ALA A 277 -19.99 -19.66 -10.68
N GLU A 278 -19.21 -18.63 -11.02
CA GLU A 278 -17.79 -18.74 -11.40
C GLU A 278 -16.83 -18.28 -10.29
N VAL A 279 -17.33 -17.68 -9.21
CA VAL A 279 -16.51 -16.90 -8.27
C VAL A 279 -15.33 -17.68 -7.66
N GLU A 280 -15.53 -18.96 -7.30
CA GLU A 280 -14.48 -19.79 -6.70
C GLU A 280 -13.37 -20.16 -7.70
N GLU A 281 -13.75 -20.46 -8.94
CA GLU A 281 -12.81 -20.77 -10.02
C GLU A 281 -12.03 -19.51 -10.42
N THR A 282 -12.72 -18.39 -10.59
CA THR A 282 -12.10 -17.09 -10.87
C THR A 282 -11.15 -16.70 -9.74
N ALA A 283 -11.54 -16.85 -8.47
CA ALA A 283 -10.69 -16.57 -7.30
C ALA A 283 -9.39 -17.39 -7.35
N SER A 284 -9.51 -18.70 -7.60
CA SER A 284 -8.36 -19.61 -7.69
C SER A 284 -7.43 -19.23 -8.84
N LEU A 285 -7.99 -18.86 -10.00
CA LEU A 285 -7.24 -18.40 -11.15
C LEU A 285 -6.51 -17.08 -10.86
N VAL A 286 -7.23 -16.07 -10.35
CA VAL A 286 -6.68 -14.74 -10.04
C VAL A 286 -5.55 -14.85 -9.02
N ARG A 287 -5.74 -15.59 -7.93
CA ARG A 287 -4.72 -15.86 -6.91
C ARG A 287 -3.43 -16.38 -7.54
N ARG A 288 -3.53 -17.50 -8.25
CA ARG A 288 -2.38 -18.18 -8.88
C ARG A 288 -1.64 -17.25 -9.84
N VAL A 289 -2.37 -16.48 -10.64
CA VAL A 289 -1.79 -15.59 -11.66
C VAL A 289 -1.10 -14.38 -11.02
N MET A 290 -1.72 -13.79 -10.00
CA MET A 290 -1.14 -12.66 -9.26
C MET A 290 0.09 -13.11 -8.44
N GLU A 291 0.01 -14.19 -7.67
CA GLU A 291 1.17 -14.72 -6.93
C GLU A 291 2.34 -15.10 -7.86
N GLY A 292 2.04 -15.53 -9.09
CA GLY A 292 3.02 -15.82 -10.13
C GLY A 292 3.48 -14.61 -10.96
N ALA A 293 3.00 -13.38 -10.71
CA ALA A 293 3.26 -12.20 -11.56
C ALA A 293 4.74 -11.77 -11.60
N ALA A 294 5.49 -12.13 -10.55
CA ALA A 294 6.89 -11.84 -10.37
C ALA A 294 7.65 -13.03 -9.78
N ARG A 295 8.97 -12.98 -9.88
CA ARG A 295 9.86 -13.91 -9.18
C ARG A 295 10.70 -13.08 -8.21
N LEU A 296 10.43 -13.26 -6.93
CA LEU A 296 11.19 -12.73 -5.80
C LEU A 296 11.71 -13.92 -4.99
N ASP A 297 12.67 -13.69 -4.10
CA ASP A 297 13.16 -14.75 -3.19
C ASP A 297 12.10 -15.12 -2.13
N VAL A 298 11.12 -14.25 -1.92
CA VAL A 298 9.98 -14.45 -1.02
C VAL A 298 8.72 -14.63 -1.87
N PRO A 299 7.86 -15.63 -1.57
CA PRO A 299 6.61 -15.79 -2.32
C PRO A 299 5.75 -14.53 -2.22
N LEU A 300 5.11 -14.14 -3.33
CA LEU A 300 3.99 -13.21 -3.27
C LEU A 300 2.78 -13.94 -2.71
N VAL A 301 1.99 -13.24 -1.89
CA VAL A 301 0.76 -13.77 -1.30
C VAL A 301 -0.36 -12.81 -1.64
N VAL A 302 -1.50 -13.35 -2.04
CA VAL A 302 -2.68 -12.56 -2.40
C VAL A 302 -3.82 -12.94 -1.47
N ASP A 303 -4.36 -11.99 -0.74
CA ASP A 303 -5.58 -12.20 0.05
C ASP A 303 -6.78 -11.99 -0.89
N ILE A 304 -7.74 -12.92 -0.87
CA ILE A 304 -8.94 -12.86 -1.73
C ILE A 304 -10.18 -12.95 -0.86
N GLY A 305 -11.11 -12.03 -1.10
CA GLY A 305 -12.48 -12.07 -0.58
C GLY A 305 -13.47 -11.77 -1.71
N TRP A 306 -14.74 -12.11 -1.49
CA TRP A 306 -15.82 -11.75 -2.40
C TRP A 306 -17.13 -11.55 -1.64
N GLY A 307 -18.00 -10.71 -2.19
CA GLY A 307 -19.25 -10.32 -1.54
C GLY A 307 -20.19 -9.56 -2.46
N ARG A 308 -21.31 -9.12 -1.90
CA ARG A 308 -22.37 -8.39 -2.63
C ARG A 308 -22.07 -6.91 -2.79
N ASN A 309 -21.00 -6.43 -2.17
CA ASN A 309 -20.49 -5.09 -2.33
C ASN A 309 -18.99 -5.07 -2.04
N TRP A 310 -18.35 -3.92 -2.28
CA TRP A 310 -16.90 -3.81 -2.15
C TRP A 310 -16.42 -3.84 -0.70
N GLU A 311 -17.27 -3.52 0.28
CA GLU A 311 -16.92 -3.68 1.70
C GLU A 311 -16.89 -5.16 2.09
N GLU A 312 -17.89 -5.95 1.71
CA GLU A 312 -17.96 -7.38 2.02
C GLU A 312 -16.83 -8.19 1.34
N ALA A 313 -16.42 -7.77 0.15
CA ALA A 313 -15.36 -8.42 -0.61
C ALA A 313 -13.95 -8.15 -0.07
N HIS A 314 -13.76 -7.08 0.72
CA HIS A 314 -12.46 -6.54 1.14
C HIS A 314 -12.13 -6.88 2.59
#